data_AF-A0A1D6JND2-F1
#
_entry.id   AF-A0A1D6JND2-F1
#
_cell.length_a   1.000
_cell.length_b   1.000
_cell.length_c   1.000
_cell.angle_alpha   90.00
_cell.angle_beta   90.00
_cell.angle_gamma   90.00
#
_symmetry.space_group_name_H-M   'P 1'
#
loop_
_entity.id
_entity.type
_entity.pdbx_description
1 polymer ?
#
loop_
_entity_poly.entity_id
_entity_poly.type
_entity_poly.pdbx_seq_one_letter_code
_entity_poly.pdbx_strand_id
1 'polypeptide(L)'
;MDNACQIWKTRPCHRGVGGRGIPVGTFSCETDSTDSDESSTPCLKNVDSNLGAMPNLEQINALIKHYGPTVFFHPQETYLPSSVSWFFENGATLHEKDAKMGDAILPGGLNLPVGGTNDGEYWIDLPDDDRKELVRAGNLKSAELYAHVKPAHGGTFTDIAMWVFCPFNGPATIKVGFASFALQKVGRHIGDWEHFTLRVSNFSGQLSSIYFSQHSGGEWVEACDLEFISGNKAIIYSSRNGHASYPHPGCYLMGSETLGVGVRNDVARSDLSVDSSTRYEIISAGHLGEDAVAEPCWLQYMREWGPTITYSSRSEIDTALSFLPFFLRFTAEAIFNSLPAELYEEEGPTGPKEKNNWEGDERC
;
A
#
# COMPACT_ATOMS: atom_id res chain seq x y z
N MET A 1 25.41 -33.15 12.99
CA MET A 1 24.13 -32.50 12.76
C MET A 1 24.16 -31.28 13.65
N ASP A 2 24.54 -30.14 13.08
CA ASP A 2 24.51 -28.89 13.83
C ASP A 2 23.04 -28.46 13.89
N ASN A 3 22.41 -28.57 15.05
CA ASN A 3 21.08 -28.02 15.26
C ASN A 3 21.22 -26.49 15.18
N ALA A 4 20.81 -25.90 14.05
CA ALA A 4 20.83 -24.46 13.89
C ALA A 4 19.84 -23.83 14.88
N CYS A 5 20.32 -23.03 15.85
CA CYS A 5 19.43 -22.16 16.63
C CYS A 5 18.83 -21.14 15.67
N GLN A 6 17.51 -21.12 15.60
CA GLN A 6 16.76 -20.09 14.90
C GLN A 6 16.36 -19.02 15.90
N ILE A 7 16.61 -17.75 15.57
CA ILE A 7 16.27 -16.61 16.41
C ILE A 7 15.10 -15.86 15.78
N TRP A 8 14.02 -15.70 16.55
CA TRP A 8 12.78 -15.06 16.13
C TRP A 8 12.53 -13.79 16.93
N LYS A 9 12.15 -12.69 16.26
CA LYS A 9 11.57 -11.53 16.96
C LYS A 9 10.14 -11.87 17.39
N THR A 10 9.74 -11.44 18.59
CA THR A 10 8.37 -11.67 19.09
C THR A 10 7.52 -10.41 18.98
N ARG A 11 6.22 -10.58 18.71
CA ARG A 11 5.22 -9.51 18.68
C ARG A 11 3.90 -9.99 19.28
N PRO A 12 3.05 -9.11 19.82
CA PRO A 12 1.75 -9.52 20.36
C PRO A 12 0.88 -10.22 19.30
N CYS A 13 0.08 -11.23 19.71
CA CYS A 13 -0.84 -11.92 18.79
C CYS A 13 -2.03 -11.03 18.40
N HIS A 14 -2.62 -10.33 19.37
CA HIS A 14 -3.72 -9.39 19.14
C HIS A 14 -3.19 -7.97 18.91
N ARG A 15 -3.31 -7.47 17.68
CA ARG A 15 -2.80 -6.17 17.22
C ARG A 15 -3.90 -5.39 16.47
N GLY A 16 -3.57 -4.20 15.98
CA GLY A 16 -4.52 -3.27 15.36
C GLY A 16 -5.21 -2.35 16.36
N VAL A 17 -6.22 -1.63 15.90
CA VAL A 17 -6.92 -0.55 16.63
C VAL A 17 -7.45 -1.03 18.00
N GLY A 18 -8.01 -2.23 18.06
CA GLY A 18 -8.51 -2.85 19.29
C GLY A 18 -7.46 -3.62 20.11
N GLY A 19 -6.24 -3.76 19.58
CA GLY A 19 -5.16 -4.54 20.18
C GLY A 19 -4.55 -3.84 21.38
N ARG A 20 -4.51 -4.53 22.53
CA ARG A 20 -3.95 -3.98 23.79
C ARG A 20 -2.53 -4.47 24.11
N GLY A 21 -1.98 -5.36 23.30
CA GLY A 21 -0.66 -5.94 23.52
C GLY A 21 0.44 -4.90 23.27
N ILE A 22 1.43 -4.85 24.16
CA ILE A 22 2.63 -4.02 24.05
C ILE A 22 3.82 -4.97 23.88
N PRO A 23 4.61 -4.86 22.79
CA PRO A 23 5.83 -5.63 22.62
C PRO A 23 6.85 -5.23 23.70
N VAL A 24 7.52 -6.22 24.30
CA VAL A 24 8.58 -6.02 25.31
C VAL A 24 9.98 -6.12 24.73
N GLY A 25 10.11 -6.18 23.40
CA GLY A 25 11.42 -6.28 22.72
C GLY A 25 12.10 -7.62 22.95
N THR A 26 11.34 -8.71 23.09
CA THR A 26 11.86 -10.06 23.34
C THR A 26 12.11 -10.83 22.04
N PHE A 27 13.00 -11.82 22.11
CA PHE A 27 13.25 -12.78 21.04
C PHE A 27 13.12 -14.22 21.58
N SER A 28 12.75 -15.16 20.72
CA SER A 28 12.81 -16.61 21.02
C SER A 28 14.03 -17.22 20.31
N CYS A 29 14.76 -18.13 20.95
CA CYS A 29 15.71 -19.03 20.27
C CYS A 29 15.27 -20.47 20.53
N GLU A 30 15.09 -21.21 19.44
CA GLU A 30 14.65 -22.60 19.48
C GLU A 30 15.57 -23.46 18.61
N THR A 31 15.87 -24.67 19.07
CA THR A 31 16.77 -25.62 18.39
C THR A 31 16.02 -26.74 17.67
N ASP A 32 14.73 -26.94 17.97
CA ASP A 32 13.85 -27.95 17.37
C ASP A 32 12.56 -27.27 16.91
N SER A 33 12.49 -26.91 15.63
CA SER A 33 11.32 -26.25 15.03
C SER A 33 10.22 -27.27 14.71
N THR A 34 9.32 -27.50 15.65
CA THR A 34 7.96 -27.93 15.28
C THR A 34 7.11 -26.67 15.21
N ASP A 35 6.75 -26.24 14.00
CA ASP A 35 5.88 -25.09 13.67
C ASP A 35 4.87 -24.76 14.78
N SER A 36 5.20 -23.82 15.65
CA SER A 36 4.20 -23.14 16.46
C SER A 36 4.37 -21.64 16.23
N ASP A 37 3.53 -21.10 15.34
CA ASP A 37 3.35 -19.65 15.13
C ASP A 37 2.99 -18.90 16.43
N GLU A 38 2.62 -19.63 17.48
CA GLU A 38 2.26 -19.11 18.80
C GLU A 38 3.29 -19.51 19.87
N SER A 39 4.14 -18.56 20.24
CA SER A 39 5.01 -18.68 21.42
C SER A 39 4.21 -18.45 22.70
N SER A 40 4.51 -19.20 23.77
CA SER A 40 3.95 -18.97 25.11
C SER A 40 4.52 -17.73 25.83
N THR A 41 5.38 -16.96 25.16
CA THR A 41 6.02 -15.76 25.71
C THR A 41 4.95 -14.70 26.00
N PRO A 42 4.77 -14.28 27.28
CA PRO A 42 3.80 -13.26 27.63
C PRO A 42 4.23 -11.89 27.09
N CYS A 43 3.26 -11.10 26.61
CA CYS A 43 3.45 -9.67 26.31
C CYS A 43 2.80 -8.80 27.40
N LEU A 44 3.22 -7.55 27.50
CA LEU A 44 2.52 -6.58 28.35
C LEU A 44 1.17 -6.22 27.73
N LYS A 45 0.22 -5.82 28.57
CA LYS A 45 -1.12 -5.41 28.13
C LYS A 45 -1.44 -4.04 28.68
N ASN A 46 -1.82 -3.11 27.82
CA ASN A 46 -2.39 -1.84 28.27
C ASN A 46 -3.78 -2.09 28.86
N VAL A 47 -3.95 -1.75 30.14
CA VAL A 47 -5.23 -1.85 30.85
C VAL A 47 -6.04 -0.56 30.77
N ASP A 48 -5.42 0.55 30.37
CA ASP A 48 -6.09 1.83 30.17
C ASP A 48 -6.89 1.82 28.85
N SER A 49 -8.19 2.04 28.96
CA SER A 49 -9.10 2.13 27.81
C SER A 49 -9.20 3.55 27.24
N ASN A 50 -8.72 4.56 27.95
CA ASN A 50 -8.93 5.96 27.60
C ASN A 50 -7.95 6.47 26.54
N LEU A 51 -6.94 5.66 26.18
CA LEU A 51 -5.92 6.00 25.18
C LEU A 51 -5.29 7.39 25.42
N GLY A 52 -5.12 7.80 26.68
CA GLY A 52 -4.74 9.17 27.03
C GLY A 52 -3.36 9.61 26.56
N ALA A 53 -2.53 8.68 26.08
CA ALA A 53 -1.24 8.97 25.44
C ALA A 53 -1.37 9.29 23.94
N MET A 54 -2.50 8.97 23.30
CA MET A 54 -2.71 9.25 21.87
C MET A 54 -2.70 10.76 21.59
N PRO A 55 -2.16 11.19 20.45
CA PRO A 55 -2.10 12.60 20.10
C PRO A 55 -3.48 13.16 19.76
N ASN A 56 -3.73 14.39 20.18
CA ASN A 56 -4.87 15.18 19.71
C ASN A 56 -4.66 15.69 18.28
N LEU A 57 -5.67 16.33 17.69
CA LEU A 57 -5.61 16.79 16.29
C LEU A 57 -4.47 17.78 16.01
N GLU A 58 -4.16 18.69 16.95
CA GLU A 58 -3.05 19.64 16.80
C GLU A 58 -1.71 18.91 16.78
N GLN A 59 -1.53 17.94 17.68
CA GLN A 59 -0.33 17.10 17.76
C GLN A 59 -0.18 16.22 16.52
N ILE A 60 -1.26 15.63 16.00
CA ILE A 60 -1.24 14.87 14.75
C ILE A 60 -0.73 15.75 13.61
N ASN A 61 -1.28 16.95 13.44
CA ASN A 61 -0.84 17.89 12.41
C ASN A 61 0.64 18.27 12.59
N ALA A 62 1.10 18.48 13.84
CA ALA A 62 2.50 18.76 14.12
C ALA A 62 3.41 17.58 13.75
N LEU A 63 3.00 16.35 14.07
CA LEU A 63 3.73 15.13 13.73
C LEU A 63 3.83 14.94 12.20
N ILE A 64 2.74 15.11 11.46
CA ILE A 64 2.74 15.02 9.99
C ILE A 64 3.62 16.10 9.38
N LYS A 65 3.55 17.35 9.86
CA LYS A 65 4.45 18.42 9.38
C LYS A 65 5.92 18.13 9.66
N HIS A 66 6.22 17.44 10.75
CA HIS A 66 7.58 17.18 11.20
C HIS A 66 8.22 15.95 10.54
N TYR A 67 7.46 14.86 10.41
CA TYR A 67 7.95 13.57 9.90
C TYR A 67 7.43 13.19 8.51
N GLY A 68 6.41 13.89 8.00
CA GLY A 68 5.77 13.64 6.71
C GLY A 68 6.82 13.39 5.61
N PRO A 69 6.93 12.16 5.11
CA PRO A 69 7.94 11.80 4.12
C PRO A 69 7.73 12.49 2.78
N THR A 70 8.80 12.59 2.00
CA THR A 70 8.71 12.93 0.57
C THR A 70 8.69 11.65 -0.24
N VAL A 71 7.63 11.46 -1.01
CA VAL A 71 7.48 10.32 -1.93
C VAL A 71 8.05 10.72 -3.28
N PHE A 72 9.04 9.97 -3.78
CA PHE A 72 9.56 10.10 -5.13
C PHE A 72 8.96 9.03 -6.04
N PHE A 73 8.48 9.47 -7.19
CA PHE A 73 8.05 8.60 -8.29
C PHE A 73 9.21 8.40 -9.25
N HIS A 74 9.27 7.24 -9.89
CA HIS A 74 10.37 6.90 -10.79
C HIS A 74 10.53 7.95 -11.93
N PRO A 75 11.75 8.29 -12.39
CA PRO A 75 11.95 9.28 -13.47
C PRO A 75 11.27 8.96 -14.80
N GLN A 76 10.91 7.69 -15.02
CA GLN A 76 10.15 7.24 -16.19
C GLN A 76 8.72 6.80 -15.84
N GLU A 77 8.20 7.25 -14.70
CA GLU A 77 6.79 7.06 -14.36
C GLU A 77 5.90 7.82 -15.35
N THR A 78 4.87 7.14 -15.83
CA THR A 78 3.87 7.69 -16.75
C THR A 78 2.53 7.87 -16.05
N TYR A 79 2.24 7.07 -15.02
CA TYR A 79 1.01 7.07 -14.27
C TYR A 79 1.29 7.70 -12.90
N LEU A 80 1.08 9.01 -12.80
CA LEU A 80 1.36 9.76 -11.59
C LEU A 80 0.16 9.74 -10.63
N PRO A 81 0.37 9.99 -9.33
CA PRO A 81 -0.74 10.13 -8.40
C PRO A 81 -1.60 11.36 -8.72
N SER A 82 -2.79 11.40 -8.15
CA SER A 82 -3.66 12.58 -8.13
C SER A 82 -4.46 12.62 -6.82
N SER A 83 -5.14 13.73 -6.53
CA SER A 83 -6.20 13.69 -5.52
C SER A 83 -7.43 12.98 -6.06
N VAL A 84 -8.18 12.33 -5.18
CA VAL A 84 -9.48 11.73 -5.48
C VAL A 84 -10.47 12.78 -6.01
N SER A 85 -10.45 13.99 -5.46
CA SER A 85 -11.30 15.09 -5.97
C SER A 85 -10.99 15.41 -7.43
N TRP A 86 -9.70 15.53 -7.78
CA TRP A 86 -9.30 15.76 -9.17
C TRP A 86 -9.74 14.61 -10.08
N PHE A 87 -9.59 13.37 -9.64
CA PHE A 87 -10.01 12.20 -10.41
C PHE A 87 -11.51 12.23 -10.75
N PHE A 88 -12.37 12.52 -9.77
CA PHE A 88 -13.81 12.65 -9.99
C PHE A 88 -14.17 13.86 -10.87
N GLU A 89 -13.60 15.03 -10.58
CA GLU A 89 -13.84 16.26 -11.35
C GLU A 89 -13.40 16.15 -12.83
N ASN A 90 -12.46 15.25 -13.13
CA ASN A 90 -11.98 15.02 -14.50
C ASN A 90 -12.72 13.90 -15.22
N GLY A 91 -13.85 13.43 -14.68
CA GLY A 91 -14.83 12.62 -15.41
C GLY A 91 -14.79 11.13 -15.11
N ALA A 92 -14.22 10.70 -13.99
CA ALA A 92 -14.43 9.34 -13.51
C ALA A 92 -15.94 9.02 -13.37
N THR A 93 -16.30 7.80 -13.73
CA THR A 93 -17.70 7.35 -13.80
C THR A 93 -17.95 6.21 -12.82
N LEU A 94 -19.15 6.20 -12.23
CA LEU A 94 -19.66 5.08 -11.45
C LEU A 94 -20.46 4.18 -12.39
N HIS A 95 -20.06 2.93 -12.50
CA HIS A 95 -20.79 1.92 -13.27
C HIS A 95 -21.57 1.02 -12.33
N GLU A 96 -22.76 0.64 -12.78
CA GLU A 96 -23.62 -0.37 -12.15
C GLU A 96 -23.66 -1.59 -13.07
N LYS A 97 -23.69 -2.78 -12.47
CA LYS A 97 -23.84 -4.04 -13.19
C LYS A 97 -25.10 -4.01 -14.06
N ASP A 98 -24.99 -4.56 -15.26
CA ASP A 98 -26.02 -4.57 -16.30
C ASP A 98 -26.42 -3.18 -16.88
N ALA A 99 -25.92 -2.08 -16.31
CA ALA A 99 -26.08 -0.76 -16.90
C ALA A 99 -25.18 -0.59 -18.12
N LYS A 100 -25.69 0.11 -19.15
CA LYS A 100 -24.96 0.31 -20.41
C LYS A 100 -23.94 1.44 -20.36
N MET A 101 -24.10 2.36 -19.42
CA MET A 101 -23.31 3.58 -19.30
C MET A 101 -23.07 3.86 -17.83
N GLY A 102 -21.90 4.42 -17.50
CA GLY A 102 -21.60 4.91 -16.16
C GLY A 102 -22.17 6.31 -15.92
N ASP A 103 -22.54 6.58 -14.68
CA ASP A 103 -22.96 7.89 -14.22
C ASP A 103 -21.75 8.73 -13.80
N ALA A 104 -21.83 10.05 -13.98
CA ALA A 104 -20.79 10.94 -13.48
C ALA A 104 -20.71 10.89 -11.94
N ILE A 105 -19.50 10.78 -11.39
CA ILE A 105 -19.29 10.86 -9.94
C ILE A 105 -19.39 12.33 -9.50
N LEU A 106 -20.26 12.60 -8.52
CA LEU A 106 -20.41 13.93 -7.93
C LEU A 106 -19.18 14.29 -7.07
N PRO A 107 -18.88 15.60 -6.89
CA PRO A 107 -17.76 16.04 -6.06
C PRO A 107 -17.72 15.34 -4.70
N GLY A 108 -16.53 14.88 -4.29
CA GLY A 108 -16.32 14.13 -3.04
C GLY A 108 -16.91 12.72 -3.01
N GLY A 109 -17.52 12.24 -4.10
CA GLY A 109 -18.14 10.91 -4.16
C GLY A 109 -19.55 10.86 -3.57
N LEU A 110 -20.31 11.96 -3.59
CA LEU A 110 -21.61 12.08 -2.93
C LEU A 110 -22.70 11.10 -3.43
N ASN A 111 -22.55 10.58 -4.65
CA ASN A 111 -23.46 9.58 -5.23
C ASN A 111 -22.88 8.15 -5.20
N LEU A 112 -21.74 7.92 -4.54
CA LEU A 112 -21.19 6.57 -4.39
C LEU A 112 -22.01 5.77 -3.37
N PRO A 113 -22.27 4.48 -3.62
CA PRO A 113 -22.87 3.57 -2.65
C PRO A 113 -22.04 3.52 -1.35
N VAL A 114 -22.68 3.84 -0.21
CA VAL A 114 -22.04 3.99 1.10
C VAL A 114 -22.06 2.66 1.86
N GLY A 115 -20.90 2.22 2.36
CA GLY A 115 -20.72 1.02 3.18
C GLY A 115 -20.96 -0.29 2.43
N GLY A 116 -21.25 -1.35 3.16
CA GLY A 116 -21.47 -2.69 2.60
C GLY A 116 -20.18 -3.49 2.44
N THR A 117 -20.17 -4.39 1.47
CA THR A 117 -19.00 -5.21 1.09
C THR A 117 -18.78 -5.07 -0.41
N ASN A 118 -17.64 -5.55 -0.89
CA ASN A 118 -17.48 -5.74 -2.32
C ASN A 118 -18.43 -6.84 -2.83
N ASP A 119 -19.55 -6.42 -3.42
CA ASP A 119 -20.63 -7.26 -3.95
C ASP A 119 -20.57 -7.43 -5.48
N GLY A 120 -19.64 -6.75 -6.15
CA GLY A 120 -19.48 -6.75 -7.61
C GLY A 120 -20.63 -6.06 -8.36
N GLU A 121 -21.48 -5.29 -7.67
CA GLU A 121 -22.61 -4.59 -8.29
C GLU A 121 -22.23 -3.21 -8.84
N TYR A 122 -21.16 -2.61 -8.34
CA TYR A 122 -20.67 -1.31 -8.80
C TYR A 122 -19.15 -1.28 -8.93
N TRP A 123 -18.63 -0.50 -9.88
CA TRP A 123 -17.20 -0.18 -9.96
C TRP A 123 -17.00 1.26 -10.45
N ILE A 124 -15.83 1.83 -10.20
CA ILE A 124 -15.42 3.12 -10.78
C ILE A 124 -14.61 2.88 -12.06
N ASP A 125 -14.81 3.67 -13.10
CA ASP A 125 -14.05 3.61 -14.35
C ASP A 125 -13.48 5.00 -14.73
N LEU A 126 -12.58 5.02 -15.69
CA LEU A 126 -12.08 6.21 -16.35
C LEU A 126 -13.17 6.85 -17.22
N PRO A 127 -13.08 8.16 -17.54
CA PRO A 127 -13.99 8.77 -18.51
C PRO A 127 -13.94 8.04 -19.86
N ASP A 128 -15.11 7.89 -20.48
CA ASP A 128 -15.30 7.30 -21.81
C ASP A 128 -15.04 8.27 -22.98
N ASP A 129 -14.38 9.39 -22.71
CA ASP A 129 -14.07 10.44 -23.70
C ASP A 129 -12.56 10.72 -23.82
N ASP A 130 -12.21 11.77 -24.57
CA ASP A 130 -10.82 12.16 -24.86
C ASP A 130 -9.99 12.47 -23.61
N ARG A 131 -10.62 12.61 -22.42
CA ARG A 131 -9.92 12.80 -21.14
C ARG A 131 -9.32 11.50 -20.59
N LYS A 132 -9.68 10.33 -21.12
CA LYS A 132 -9.24 9.02 -20.61
C LYS A 132 -7.74 8.93 -20.37
N GLU A 133 -6.93 9.29 -21.36
CA GLU A 133 -5.47 9.23 -21.25
C GLU A 133 -4.89 10.30 -20.31
N LEU A 134 -5.54 11.46 -20.21
CA LEU A 134 -5.18 12.51 -19.25
C LEU A 134 -5.42 12.02 -17.81
N VAL A 135 -6.60 11.46 -17.55
CA VAL A 135 -6.96 10.93 -16.23
C VAL A 135 -6.06 9.75 -15.87
N ARG A 136 -5.80 8.86 -16.83
CA ARG A 136 -4.86 7.73 -16.66
C ARG A 136 -3.45 8.19 -16.26
N ALA A 137 -2.93 9.25 -16.87
CA ALA A 137 -1.61 9.78 -16.55
C ALA A 137 -1.53 10.44 -15.15
N GLY A 138 -2.69 10.78 -14.57
CA GLY A 138 -2.79 11.41 -13.26
C GLY A 138 -2.37 12.88 -13.23
N ASN A 139 -2.26 13.43 -12.02
CA ASN A 139 -2.00 14.85 -11.82
C ASN A 139 -1.20 15.07 -10.52
N LEU A 140 0.12 15.02 -10.64
CA LEU A 140 1.03 15.22 -9.52
C LEU A 140 0.82 16.56 -8.79
N LYS A 141 0.29 17.58 -9.49
CA LYS A 141 0.01 18.89 -8.87
C LYS A 141 -1.18 18.84 -7.90
N SER A 142 -2.19 18.01 -8.17
CA SER A 142 -3.33 17.81 -7.27
C SER A 142 -3.08 16.74 -6.22
N ALA A 143 -2.11 15.84 -6.43
CA ALA A 143 -1.79 14.76 -5.51
C ALA A 143 -1.57 15.23 -4.06
N GLU A 144 -2.22 14.52 -3.14
CA GLU A 144 -2.17 14.67 -1.70
C GLU A 144 -2.21 13.28 -1.05
N LEU A 145 -1.73 13.17 0.19
CA LEU A 145 -1.77 11.91 0.92
C LEU A 145 -2.93 11.89 1.92
N TYR A 146 -3.64 10.78 1.98
CA TYR A 146 -4.77 10.61 2.88
C TYR A 146 -4.32 9.89 4.15
N ALA A 147 -4.31 10.61 5.26
CA ALA A 147 -3.78 10.12 6.54
C ALA A 147 -4.87 9.44 7.38
N HIS A 148 -4.65 8.17 7.71
CA HIS A 148 -5.40 7.44 8.72
C HIS A 148 -4.54 7.29 9.97
N VAL A 149 -5.01 7.84 11.09
CA VAL A 149 -4.33 7.80 12.39
C VAL A 149 -4.99 6.75 13.27
N LYS A 150 -4.21 5.77 13.71
CA LYS A 150 -4.69 4.65 14.54
C LYS A 150 -3.73 4.32 15.68
N PRO A 151 -4.23 3.82 16.83
CA PRO A 151 -3.36 3.37 17.90
C PRO A 151 -2.60 2.10 17.49
N ALA A 152 -1.35 2.03 17.91
CA ALA A 152 -0.50 0.85 17.76
C ALA A 152 0.09 0.44 19.13
N HIS A 153 0.42 -0.84 19.25
CA HIS A 153 1.03 -1.41 20.47
C HIS A 153 0.28 -1.00 21.76
N GLY A 154 -1.02 -1.26 21.80
CA GLY A 154 -1.85 -0.90 22.94
C GLY A 154 -1.97 0.60 23.20
N GLY A 155 -1.80 1.45 22.17
CA GLY A 155 -1.86 2.92 22.30
C GLY A 155 -0.59 3.55 22.87
N THR A 156 0.51 2.80 22.96
CA THR A 156 1.83 3.37 23.30
C THR A 156 2.53 3.99 22.09
N PHE A 157 2.07 3.65 20.90
CA PHE A 157 2.47 4.24 19.63
C PHE A 157 1.24 4.69 18.85
N THR A 158 1.47 5.63 17.94
CA THR A 158 0.51 6.04 16.92
C THR A 158 1.06 5.62 15.56
N ASP A 159 0.24 4.89 14.81
CA ASP A 159 0.46 4.65 13.40
C ASP A 159 -0.27 5.73 12.59
N ILE A 160 0.46 6.38 11.68
CA ILE A 160 -0.07 7.33 10.71
C ILE A 160 0.13 6.68 9.33
N ALA A 161 -0.89 5.97 8.86
CA ALA A 161 -0.92 5.38 7.53
C ALA A 161 -1.25 6.46 6.50
N MET A 162 -0.34 6.68 5.55
CA MET A 162 -0.45 7.69 4.51
C MET A 162 -0.74 7.01 3.18
N TRP A 163 -1.97 7.16 2.70
CA TRP A 163 -2.44 6.57 1.45
C TRP A 163 -2.17 7.49 0.26
N VAL A 164 -1.72 6.91 -0.84
CA VAL A 164 -1.49 7.54 -2.13
C VAL A 164 -2.47 6.93 -3.12
N PHE A 165 -3.20 7.80 -3.84
CA PHE A 165 -4.08 7.38 -4.92
C PHE A 165 -3.42 7.63 -6.28
N CYS A 166 -3.32 6.59 -7.10
CA CYS A 166 -3.01 6.70 -8.52
C CYS A 166 -4.25 6.35 -9.33
N PRO A 167 -4.70 7.19 -10.29
CA PRO A 167 -5.84 6.85 -11.16
C PRO A 167 -5.66 5.56 -11.97
N PHE A 168 -4.43 5.11 -12.16
CA PHE A 168 -4.10 3.93 -12.94
C PHE A 168 -2.81 3.28 -12.47
N ASN A 169 -2.82 1.96 -12.38
CA ASN A 169 -1.64 1.11 -12.22
C ASN A 169 -1.17 0.65 -13.60
N GLY A 170 0.11 0.83 -13.90
CA GLY A 170 0.71 0.49 -15.18
C GLY A 170 1.02 -1.01 -15.34
N PRO A 171 1.40 -1.45 -16.55
CA PRO A 171 1.70 -2.85 -16.79
C PRO A 171 3.02 -3.27 -16.10
N ALA A 172 3.05 -4.52 -15.67
CA ALA A 172 4.20 -5.12 -15.01
C ALA A 172 5.39 -5.30 -15.97
N THR A 173 6.61 -5.27 -15.41
CA THR A 173 7.82 -5.74 -16.09
C THR A 173 8.28 -7.00 -15.38
N ILE A 174 8.49 -8.08 -16.14
CA ILE A 174 9.04 -9.31 -15.57
C ILE A 174 10.53 -9.43 -15.87
N LYS A 175 11.28 -9.99 -14.92
CA LYS A 175 12.69 -10.32 -15.07
C LYS A 175 12.85 -11.83 -15.06
N VAL A 176 13.71 -12.33 -15.94
CA VAL A 176 14.15 -13.73 -15.90
C VAL A 176 15.64 -13.79 -16.20
N GLY A 177 16.43 -14.10 -15.17
CA GLY A 177 17.89 -14.08 -15.23
C GLY A 177 18.40 -12.68 -15.56
N PHE A 178 19.05 -12.54 -16.72
CA PHE A 178 19.66 -11.29 -17.19
C PHE A 178 18.73 -10.46 -18.10
N ALA A 179 17.56 -11.00 -18.47
CA ALA A 179 16.63 -10.35 -19.38
C ALA A 179 15.43 -9.78 -18.62
N SER A 180 14.87 -8.69 -19.15
CA SER A 180 13.64 -8.07 -18.66
C SER A 180 12.66 -7.86 -19.82
N PHE A 181 11.39 -8.12 -19.56
CA PHE A 181 10.31 -8.07 -20.54
C PHE A 181 9.19 -7.20 -19.99
N ALA A 182 8.96 -6.05 -20.63
CA ALA A 182 7.81 -5.23 -20.34
C ALA A 182 6.55 -5.91 -20.90
N LEU A 183 5.54 -6.10 -20.05
CA LEU A 183 4.25 -6.63 -20.45
C LEU A 183 3.34 -5.50 -20.93
N GLN A 184 2.23 -5.84 -21.57
CA GLN A 184 1.30 -4.85 -22.13
C GLN A 184 0.03 -4.73 -21.31
N LYS A 185 -0.46 -5.86 -20.78
CA LYS A 185 -1.73 -5.89 -20.03
C LYS A 185 -1.55 -6.29 -18.58
N VAL A 186 -0.77 -7.35 -18.35
CA VAL A 186 -0.55 -7.95 -17.02
C VAL A 186 -0.18 -6.89 -15.96
N GLY A 187 -0.88 -6.91 -14.84
CA GLY A 187 -0.69 -6.03 -13.69
C GLY A 187 -1.33 -4.64 -13.81
N ARG A 188 -1.76 -4.20 -15.00
CA ARG A 188 -2.38 -2.88 -15.12
C ARG A 188 -3.83 -2.92 -14.62
N HIS A 189 -4.29 -1.85 -13.98
CA HIS A 189 -5.69 -1.69 -13.60
C HIS A 189 -6.04 -0.22 -13.36
N ILE A 190 -7.33 0.08 -13.42
CA ILE A 190 -7.85 1.40 -13.06
C ILE A 190 -7.91 1.49 -11.55
N GLY A 191 -7.57 2.67 -11.04
CA GLY A 191 -7.46 2.95 -9.62
C GLY A 191 -6.32 2.17 -8.97
N ASP A 192 -5.61 2.82 -8.06
CA ASP A 192 -4.57 2.17 -7.30
C ASP A 192 -4.38 2.88 -5.96
N TRP A 193 -4.27 2.08 -4.91
CA TRP A 193 -4.19 2.54 -3.53
C TRP A 193 -2.97 1.92 -2.88
N GLU A 194 -1.94 2.75 -2.72
CA GLU A 194 -0.70 2.38 -2.05
C GLU A 194 -0.57 3.13 -0.73
N HIS A 195 0.21 2.62 0.21
CA HIS A 195 0.45 3.33 1.47
C HIS A 195 1.82 3.04 2.07
N PHE A 196 2.18 3.89 3.03
CA PHE A 196 3.24 3.65 3.98
C PHE A 196 2.78 4.14 5.36
N THR A 197 3.30 3.55 6.42
CA THR A 197 2.83 3.84 7.80
C THR A 197 3.96 4.31 8.68
N LEU A 198 3.85 5.52 9.22
CA LEU A 198 4.79 6.03 10.22
C LEU A 198 4.38 5.53 11.59
N ARG A 199 5.30 4.94 12.35
CA ARG A 199 5.07 4.55 13.74
C ARG A 199 5.79 5.49 14.69
N VAL A 200 5.04 6.26 15.47
CA VAL A 200 5.55 7.31 16.37
C VAL A 200 5.27 6.95 17.82
N SER A 201 6.25 7.12 18.71
CA SER A 201 6.05 6.90 20.15
C SER A 201 5.17 7.99 20.75
N ASN A 202 4.14 7.59 21.49
CA ASN A 202 3.24 8.52 22.17
C ASN A 202 3.88 9.17 23.42
N PHE A 203 5.03 8.68 23.88
CA PHE A 203 5.73 9.23 25.05
C PHE A 203 6.81 10.23 24.66
N SER A 204 7.62 9.91 23.65
CA SER A 204 8.74 10.77 23.22
C SER A 204 8.41 11.63 22.00
N GLY A 205 7.34 11.31 21.25
CA GLY A 205 7.06 11.93 19.96
C GLY A 205 8.09 11.58 18.88
N GLN A 206 8.94 10.58 19.10
CA GLN A 206 9.97 10.16 18.14
C GLN A 206 9.42 9.14 17.14
N LEU A 207 9.81 9.28 15.88
CA LEU A 207 9.61 8.27 14.85
C LEU A 207 10.42 7.02 15.21
N SER A 208 9.75 5.88 15.29
CA SER A 208 10.38 4.57 15.54
C SER A 208 10.74 3.89 14.23
N SER A 209 9.80 3.81 13.31
CA SER A 209 9.93 3.06 12.05
C SER A 209 8.93 3.55 11.02
N ILE A 210 9.18 3.21 9.76
CA ILE A 210 8.23 3.36 8.66
C ILE A 210 7.96 1.99 8.05
N TYR A 211 6.69 1.67 7.85
CA TYR A 211 6.25 0.53 7.05
C TYR A 211 6.15 0.93 5.59
N PHE A 212 6.73 0.12 4.71
CA PHE A 212 6.70 0.30 3.28
C PHE A 212 5.81 -0.79 2.67
N SER A 213 4.61 -0.43 2.22
CA SER A 213 3.70 -1.39 1.58
C SER A 213 4.26 -1.86 0.24
N GLN A 214 4.23 -3.17 0.04
CA GLN A 214 4.71 -3.82 -1.17
C GLN A 214 3.68 -4.87 -1.58
N HIS A 215 2.74 -4.46 -2.43
CA HIS A 215 1.69 -5.34 -2.95
C HIS A 215 0.83 -5.91 -1.80
N SER A 216 0.81 -7.22 -1.59
CA SER A 216 0.02 -7.87 -0.53
C SER A 216 0.72 -7.92 0.84
N GLY A 217 1.94 -7.37 0.95
CA GLY A 217 2.78 -7.36 2.14
C GLY A 217 3.58 -6.06 2.26
N GLY A 218 4.78 -6.14 2.83
CA GLY A 218 5.66 -4.98 3.02
C GLY A 218 6.67 -5.19 4.13
N GLU A 219 7.43 -4.15 4.45
CA GLU A 219 8.52 -4.21 5.42
C GLU A 219 8.52 -3.02 6.38
N TRP A 220 8.84 -3.27 7.64
CA TRP A 220 9.14 -2.22 8.61
C TRP A 220 10.64 -1.91 8.59
N VAL A 221 10.99 -0.64 8.42
CA VAL A 221 12.37 -0.15 8.50
C VAL A 221 12.49 0.79 9.69
N GLU A 222 13.46 0.53 10.56
CA GLU A 222 13.74 1.34 11.74
C GLU A 222 14.23 2.73 11.34
N ALA A 223 13.93 3.75 12.15
CA ALA A 223 14.25 5.14 11.83
C ALA A 223 15.75 5.40 11.58
N CYS A 224 16.64 4.58 12.16
CA CYS A 224 18.09 4.69 11.95
C CYS A 224 18.56 4.21 10.57
N ASP A 225 17.78 3.39 9.89
CA ASP A 225 18.10 2.80 8.58
C ASP A 225 17.39 3.52 7.43
N LEU A 226 16.56 4.53 7.74
CA LEU A 226 15.86 5.35 6.74
C LEU A 226 16.79 6.37 6.07
N GLU A 227 16.48 6.67 4.81
CA GLU A 227 17.03 7.84 4.12
C GLU A 227 16.20 9.09 4.43
N PHE A 228 16.86 10.22 4.64
CA PHE A 228 16.23 11.51 4.93
C PHE A 228 16.61 12.56 3.89
N ILE A 229 15.63 13.34 3.42
CA ILE A 229 15.88 14.43 2.47
C ILE A 229 16.35 15.71 3.18
N SER A 230 15.75 16.01 4.32
CA SER A 230 16.06 17.19 5.14
C SER A 230 15.44 17.04 6.52
N GLY A 231 16.20 17.32 7.58
CA GLY A 231 15.74 17.18 8.95
C GLY A 231 15.21 15.78 9.21
N ASN A 232 13.98 15.68 9.70
CA ASN A 232 13.33 14.42 10.07
C ASN A 232 12.34 13.91 9.00
N LYS A 233 12.40 14.44 7.78
CA LYS A 233 11.56 13.98 6.66
C LYS A 233 12.24 12.83 5.93
N ALA A 234 11.70 11.63 6.11
CA ALA A 234 12.17 10.45 5.41
C ALA A 234 11.87 10.51 3.91
N ILE A 235 12.52 9.64 3.16
CA ILE A 235 12.30 9.43 1.73
C ILE A 235 11.52 8.12 1.53
N ILE A 236 10.51 8.16 0.67
CA ILE A 236 9.82 6.98 0.16
C ILE A 236 10.07 6.92 -1.34
N TYR A 237 10.44 5.76 -1.86
CA TYR A 237 10.55 5.55 -3.30
C TYR A 237 9.39 4.68 -3.79
N SER A 238 8.57 5.24 -4.68
CA SER A 238 7.46 4.55 -5.33
C SER A 238 7.97 3.82 -6.56
N SER A 239 7.62 2.53 -6.69
CA SER A 239 8.04 1.72 -7.84
C SER A 239 7.37 2.19 -9.11
N ARG A 240 8.09 2.04 -10.23
CA ARG A 240 7.56 2.40 -11.54
C ARG A 240 6.38 1.50 -11.91
N ASN A 241 5.32 2.09 -12.44
CA ASN A 241 4.06 1.48 -12.86
C ASN A 241 3.22 0.85 -11.75
N GLY A 242 3.85 0.18 -10.76
CA GLY A 242 3.20 -0.59 -9.71
C GLY A 242 3.05 0.13 -8.36
N HIS A 243 3.66 1.32 -8.22
CA HIS A 243 3.59 2.24 -7.08
C HIS A 243 3.94 1.72 -5.66
N ALA A 244 4.26 0.44 -5.50
CA ALA A 244 4.75 -0.13 -4.24
C ALA A 244 5.89 0.71 -3.64
N SER A 245 5.90 0.83 -2.32
CA SER A 245 6.81 1.70 -1.57
C SER A 245 8.08 0.96 -1.15
N TYR A 246 9.23 1.64 -1.27
CA TYR A 246 10.54 1.11 -0.90
C TYR A 246 11.41 2.15 -0.17
N PRO A 247 12.27 1.71 0.77
CA PRO A 247 13.12 2.61 1.57
C PRO A 247 14.35 3.13 0.82
N HIS A 248 14.81 2.41 -0.21
CA HIS A 248 16.04 2.72 -0.94
C HIS A 248 15.81 2.66 -2.46
N PRO A 249 16.59 3.41 -3.26
CA PRO A 249 16.54 3.29 -4.72
C PRO A 249 17.19 1.97 -5.17
N GLY A 250 16.75 1.44 -6.31
CA GLY A 250 17.19 0.14 -6.79
C GLY A 250 16.16 -0.60 -7.64
N CYS A 251 16.33 -1.90 -7.72
CA CYS A 251 15.46 -2.81 -8.45
C CYS A 251 15.13 -3.99 -7.52
N TYR A 252 13.90 -4.03 -7.05
CA TYR A 252 13.38 -5.09 -6.19
C TYR A 252 12.64 -6.13 -7.03
N LEU A 253 12.64 -7.39 -6.61
CA LEU A 253 11.97 -8.47 -7.33
C LEU A 253 10.92 -9.14 -6.44
N MET A 254 9.68 -9.14 -6.90
CA MET A 254 8.66 -10.04 -6.38
C MET A 254 8.80 -11.40 -7.07
N GLY A 255 9.38 -12.36 -6.37
CA GLY A 255 9.68 -13.71 -6.89
C GLY A 255 10.94 -14.26 -6.24
N SER A 256 11.84 -14.83 -7.03
CA SER A 256 13.13 -15.33 -6.55
C SER A 256 14.26 -14.38 -6.94
N GLU A 257 14.79 -13.65 -5.96
CA GLU A 257 15.99 -12.83 -6.16
C GLU A 257 17.21 -13.67 -6.54
N THR A 258 17.42 -14.81 -5.87
CA THR A 258 18.54 -15.73 -6.13
C THR A 258 18.57 -16.23 -7.57
N LEU A 259 17.39 -16.51 -8.14
CA LEU A 259 17.25 -16.96 -9.53
C LEU A 259 17.12 -15.78 -10.51
N GLY A 260 16.93 -14.56 -10.02
CA GLY A 260 16.66 -13.38 -10.83
C GLY A 260 15.35 -13.50 -11.61
N VAL A 261 14.33 -14.13 -11.03
CA VAL A 261 13.04 -14.39 -11.69
C VAL A 261 11.90 -13.78 -10.87
N GLY A 262 11.11 -12.89 -11.48
CA GLY A 262 9.98 -12.28 -10.80
C GLY A 262 9.47 -11.02 -11.47
N VAL A 263 8.49 -10.38 -10.85
CA VAL A 263 8.02 -9.03 -11.25
C VAL A 263 9.00 -7.99 -10.70
N ARG A 264 9.39 -7.06 -11.57
CA ARG A 264 10.42 -6.05 -11.31
C ARG A 264 9.78 -4.76 -10.80
N ASN A 265 10.25 -4.30 -9.64
CA ASN A 265 9.89 -3.04 -9.03
C ASN A 265 11.12 -2.12 -9.09
N ASP A 266 11.18 -1.25 -10.10
CA ASP A 266 12.26 -0.27 -10.23
C ASP A 266 11.91 1.01 -9.47
N VAL A 267 12.80 1.44 -8.59
CA VAL A 267 12.65 2.64 -7.77
C VAL A 267 13.87 3.53 -7.91
N ALA A 268 13.64 4.82 -8.08
CA ALA A 268 14.72 5.79 -8.25
C ALA A 268 14.25 7.18 -7.84
N ARG A 269 15.20 8.00 -7.39
CA ARG A 269 14.96 9.42 -7.13
C ARG A 269 14.69 10.17 -8.43
N SER A 270 13.77 11.13 -8.39
CA SER A 270 13.47 12.02 -9.50
C SER A 270 13.03 13.41 -9.01
N ASP A 271 12.63 14.30 -9.92
CA ASP A 271 11.96 15.56 -9.58
C ASP A 271 10.43 15.40 -9.49
N LEU A 272 9.90 14.18 -9.70
CA LEU A 272 8.49 13.83 -9.56
C LEU A 272 8.26 13.39 -8.12
N SER A 273 7.75 14.30 -7.29
CA SER A 273 7.59 14.02 -5.86
C SER A 273 6.38 14.70 -5.22
N VAL A 274 5.89 14.11 -4.14
CA VAL A 274 4.87 14.70 -3.26
C VAL A 274 5.43 14.79 -1.84
N ASP A 275 5.42 16.00 -1.26
CA ASP A 275 5.77 16.23 0.15
C ASP A 275 4.52 16.10 1.04
N SER A 276 4.38 14.93 1.68
CA SER A 276 3.23 14.61 2.54
C SER A 276 3.15 15.45 3.82
N SER A 277 4.21 16.18 4.18
CA SER A 277 4.16 17.14 5.29
C SER A 277 3.41 18.44 4.96
N THR A 278 3.15 18.68 3.66
CA THR A 278 2.50 19.89 3.16
C THR A 278 1.22 19.62 2.37
N ARG A 279 1.09 18.41 1.81
CA ARG A 279 -0.05 17.99 0.99
C ARG A 279 -0.65 16.72 1.55
N TYR A 280 -1.56 16.89 2.50
CA TYR A 280 -2.27 15.78 3.11
C TYR A 280 -3.66 16.19 3.57
N GLU A 281 -4.52 15.19 3.70
CA GLU A 281 -5.83 15.29 4.33
C GLU A 281 -5.90 14.21 5.42
N ILE A 282 -6.28 14.56 6.64
CA ILE A 282 -6.56 13.55 7.68
C ILE A 282 -7.98 13.05 7.44
N ILE A 283 -8.10 11.77 7.09
CA ILE A 283 -9.38 11.16 6.69
C ILE A 283 -9.99 10.26 7.78
N SER A 284 -9.21 9.87 8.78
CA SER A 284 -9.69 9.09 9.93
C SER A 284 -8.74 9.25 11.12
N ALA A 285 -9.33 9.44 12.31
CA ALA A 285 -8.64 9.43 13.60
C ALA A 285 -9.61 8.98 14.70
N GLY A 286 -10.04 7.72 14.65
CA GLY A 286 -11.17 7.21 15.45
C GLY A 286 -11.03 7.41 16.97
N HIS A 287 -9.80 7.50 17.50
CA HIS A 287 -9.57 7.74 18.93
C HIS A 287 -9.98 9.15 19.41
N LEU A 288 -10.21 10.09 18.49
CA LEU A 288 -10.67 11.45 18.80
C LEU A 288 -12.20 11.58 18.86
N GLY A 289 -12.94 10.54 18.47
CA GLY A 289 -14.40 10.56 18.35
C GLY A 289 -14.89 10.90 16.93
N GLU A 290 -16.16 10.58 16.66
CA GLU A 290 -16.77 10.60 15.30
C GLU A 290 -16.77 11.99 14.62
N ASP A 291 -16.85 13.08 15.40
CA ASP A 291 -16.95 14.45 14.86
C ASP A 291 -15.59 15.16 14.72
N ALA A 292 -14.49 14.54 15.16
CA ALA A 292 -13.19 15.20 15.21
C ALA A 292 -12.51 15.34 13.84
N VAL A 293 -12.77 14.39 12.94
CA VAL A 293 -12.24 14.36 11.57
C VAL A 293 -13.40 14.08 10.63
N ALA A 294 -13.62 14.96 9.67
CA ALA A 294 -14.64 14.77 8.65
C ALA A 294 -14.18 13.70 7.67
N GLU A 295 -14.84 12.55 7.70
CA GLU A 295 -14.55 11.48 6.77
C GLU A 295 -15.12 11.78 5.37
N PRO A 296 -14.33 11.67 4.29
CA PRO A 296 -14.83 11.91 2.95
C PRO A 296 -15.75 10.76 2.48
N CYS A 297 -16.80 11.10 1.71
CA CYS A 297 -17.81 10.12 1.30
C CYS A 297 -17.24 8.96 0.49
N TRP A 298 -16.24 9.21 -0.35
CA TRP A 298 -15.59 8.16 -1.12
C TRP A 298 -14.87 7.11 -0.26
N LEU A 299 -14.49 7.43 0.98
CA LEU A 299 -13.84 6.45 1.86
C LEU A 299 -14.82 5.35 2.28
N GLN A 300 -16.12 5.62 2.20
CA GLN A 300 -17.18 4.66 2.46
C GLN A 300 -17.54 3.79 1.24
N TYR A 301 -16.87 3.96 0.10
CA TYR A 301 -17.11 3.14 -1.08
C TYR A 301 -16.31 1.82 -0.99
N MET A 302 -17.03 0.71 -0.76
CA MET A 302 -16.46 -0.63 -0.49
C MET A 302 -16.38 -1.55 -1.72
N ARG A 303 -16.40 -1.00 -2.93
CA ARG A 303 -16.32 -1.76 -4.20
C ARG A 303 -15.06 -1.39 -4.99
N GLU A 304 -14.88 -2.00 -6.15
CA GLU A 304 -13.69 -1.85 -6.98
C GLU A 304 -13.53 -0.44 -7.56
N TRP A 305 -12.31 0.06 -7.54
CA TRP A 305 -11.88 1.28 -8.20
C TRP A 305 -11.44 1.03 -9.66
N GLY A 306 -12.04 0.05 -10.33
CA GLY A 306 -11.76 -0.33 -11.70
C GLY A 306 -12.65 -1.51 -12.12
N PRO A 307 -12.89 -1.71 -13.42
CA PRO A 307 -13.60 -2.89 -13.90
C PRO A 307 -12.76 -4.16 -13.70
N THR A 308 -13.41 -5.32 -13.63
CA THR A 308 -12.76 -6.63 -13.77
C THR A 308 -12.72 -7.05 -15.24
N ILE A 309 -11.52 -7.13 -15.80
CA ILE A 309 -11.29 -7.56 -17.19
C ILE A 309 -10.44 -8.82 -17.18
N THR A 310 -11.04 -9.92 -17.67
CA THR A 310 -10.36 -11.17 -17.90
C THR A 310 -9.78 -11.24 -19.31
N TYR A 311 -8.46 -11.38 -19.43
CA TYR A 311 -7.77 -11.70 -20.68
C TYR A 311 -6.77 -12.84 -20.44
N SER A 312 -6.27 -13.49 -21.50
CA SER A 312 -5.24 -14.51 -21.38
C SER A 312 -3.87 -13.89 -21.06
N SER A 313 -3.72 -13.27 -19.89
CA SER A 313 -2.46 -12.74 -19.33
C SER A 313 -1.34 -13.78 -19.40
N ARG A 314 -1.71 -15.05 -19.23
CA ARG A 314 -0.82 -16.20 -19.40
C ARG A 314 -0.10 -16.24 -20.75
N SER A 315 -0.72 -15.76 -21.83
CA SER A 315 -0.09 -15.77 -23.16
C SER A 315 1.09 -14.79 -23.28
N GLU A 316 1.06 -13.65 -22.59
CA GLU A 316 2.18 -12.71 -22.57
C GLU A 316 3.35 -13.27 -21.77
N ILE A 317 3.05 -13.88 -20.61
CA ILE A 317 4.04 -14.55 -19.76
C ILE A 317 4.64 -15.77 -20.47
N ASP A 318 3.81 -16.61 -21.09
CA ASP A 318 4.27 -17.77 -21.88
C ASP A 318 5.17 -17.35 -23.04
N THR A 319 4.84 -16.23 -23.69
CA THR A 319 5.68 -15.66 -24.74
C THR A 319 7.04 -15.27 -24.18
N ALA A 320 7.09 -14.58 -23.04
CA ALA A 320 8.35 -14.24 -22.40
C ALA A 320 9.15 -15.47 -21.93
N LEU A 321 8.46 -16.46 -21.36
CA LEU A 321 9.05 -17.74 -20.93
C LEU A 321 9.56 -18.57 -22.11
N SER A 322 9.00 -18.40 -23.32
CA SER A 322 9.45 -19.12 -24.52
C SER A 322 10.87 -18.76 -24.95
N PHE A 323 11.38 -17.60 -24.53
CA PHE A 323 12.76 -17.18 -24.78
C PHE A 323 13.78 -17.81 -23.83
N LEU A 324 13.34 -18.60 -22.85
CA LEU A 324 14.22 -19.20 -21.85
C LEU A 324 14.75 -20.58 -22.29
N PRO A 325 15.98 -20.93 -21.87
CA PRO A 325 16.45 -22.30 -21.92
C PRO A 325 15.46 -23.23 -21.19
N PHE A 326 15.22 -24.41 -21.77
CA PHE A 326 14.22 -25.38 -21.30
C PHE A 326 14.30 -25.69 -19.79
N PHE A 327 15.51 -25.75 -19.23
CA PHE A 327 15.71 -26.07 -17.81
C PHE A 327 15.32 -24.93 -16.85
N LEU A 328 15.32 -23.66 -17.29
CA LEU A 328 14.86 -22.52 -16.47
C LEU A 328 13.36 -22.27 -16.61
N ARG A 329 12.74 -22.77 -17.69
CA ARG A 329 11.33 -22.51 -18.00
C ARG A 329 10.40 -23.04 -16.91
N PHE A 330 10.56 -24.29 -16.48
CA PHE A 330 9.69 -24.88 -15.45
C PHE A 330 9.84 -24.18 -14.10
N THR A 331 11.06 -23.80 -13.73
CA THR A 331 11.32 -23.06 -12.47
C THR A 331 10.68 -21.68 -12.52
N ALA A 332 10.85 -20.96 -13.63
CA ALA A 332 10.23 -19.64 -13.80
C ALA A 332 8.70 -19.74 -13.84
N GLU A 333 8.15 -20.73 -14.55
CA GLU A 333 6.71 -20.97 -14.61
C GLU A 333 6.13 -21.27 -13.22
N ALA A 334 6.81 -22.06 -12.39
CA ALA A 334 6.39 -22.32 -11.02
C ALA A 334 6.38 -21.04 -10.16
N ILE A 335 7.39 -20.18 -10.32
CA ILE A 335 7.44 -18.88 -9.62
C ILE A 335 6.28 -18.01 -10.05
N PHE A 336 6.05 -17.83 -11.35
CA PHE A 336 4.94 -17.04 -11.85
C PHE A 336 3.58 -17.60 -11.39
N ASN A 337 3.35 -18.91 -11.51
CA ASN A 337 2.12 -19.53 -11.00
C ASN A 337 1.91 -19.38 -9.48
N SER A 338 2.96 -19.03 -8.71
CA SER A 338 2.86 -18.75 -7.27
C SER A 338 2.62 -17.28 -6.93
N LEU A 339 2.70 -16.38 -7.92
CA LEU A 339 2.43 -14.97 -7.72
C LEU A 339 0.92 -14.72 -7.53
N PRO A 340 0.54 -13.60 -6.88
CA PRO A 340 -0.86 -13.25 -6.65
C PRO A 340 -1.69 -13.22 -7.94
N ALA A 341 -2.94 -13.68 -7.86
CA ALA A 341 -3.85 -13.79 -9.01
C ALA A 341 -4.17 -12.40 -9.61
N GLU A 342 -4.12 -11.37 -8.77
CA GLU A 342 -4.32 -9.96 -9.08
C GLU A 342 -3.35 -9.45 -10.17
N LEU A 343 -2.18 -10.08 -10.31
CA LEU A 343 -1.26 -9.74 -11.41
C LEU A 343 -1.76 -10.22 -12.78
N TYR A 344 -2.60 -11.25 -12.81
CA TYR A 344 -3.06 -11.93 -14.01
C TYR A 344 -4.40 -11.41 -14.54
N GLU A 345 -5.07 -10.55 -13.79
CA GLU A 345 -6.34 -9.94 -14.13
C GLU A 345 -6.19 -8.41 -14.09
N GLU A 346 -7.00 -7.69 -14.89
CA GLU A 346 -7.12 -6.24 -14.75
C GLU A 346 -8.34 -6.01 -13.87
N GLU A 347 -8.14 -6.00 -12.56
CA GLU A 347 -9.16 -5.78 -11.54
C GLU A 347 -8.72 -4.60 -10.67
N GLY A 348 -9.51 -3.53 -10.65
CA GLY A 348 -9.21 -2.38 -9.81
C GLY A 348 -9.32 -2.75 -8.32
N PRO A 349 -8.48 -2.19 -7.44
CA PRO A 349 -8.53 -2.52 -6.03
C PRO A 349 -9.79 -1.93 -5.38
N THR A 350 -10.23 -2.54 -4.28
CA THR A 350 -11.11 -1.86 -3.33
C THR A 350 -10.38 -0.73 -2.60
N GLY A 351 -11.15 0.22 -2.06
CA GLY A 351 -10.63 1.37 -1.32
C GLY A 351 -9.94 1.02 0.01
N PRO A 352 -9.32 2.01 0.69
CA PRO A 352 -8.51 1.80 1.88
C PRO A 352 -9.19 1.04 3.03
N LYS A 353 -10.50 1.24 3.25
CA LYS A 353 -11.24 0.61 4.34
C LYS A 353 -11.44 -0.90 4.23
N GLU A 354 -11.40 -1.43 3.01
CA GLU A 354 -11.49 -2.88 2.77
C GLU A 354 -10.14 -3.59 3.02
N LYS A 355 -9.05 -2.83 3.18
CA LYS A 355 -7.75 -3.42 3.48
C LYS A 355 -7.73 -3.88 4.93
N ASN A 356 -7.29 -5.10 5.18
CA ASN A 356 -7.29 -5.69 6.53
C ASN A 356 -6.41 -4.91 7.53
N ASN A 357 -5.42 -4.17 7.05
CA ASN A 357 -4.59 -3.29 7.85
C ASN A 357 -5.27 -1.94 8.14
N TRP A 358 -6.48 -1.66 7.66
CA TRP A 358 -7.22 -0.46 8.05
C TRP A 358 -7.45 -0.47 9.57
N GLU A 359 -8.15 -1.49 10.07
CA GLU A 359 -8.32 -1.74 11.51
C GLU A 359 -7.18 -2.59 12.11
N GLY A 360 -6.52 -3.41 11.27
CA GLY A 360 -5.44 -4.29 11.67
C GLY A 360 -4.08 -3.60 11.82
N ASP A 361 -3.08 -4.40 12.15
CA ASP A 361 -1.67 -4.00 12.07
C ASP A 361 -1.15 -4.23 10.65
N GLU A 362 -0.02 -3.60 10.31
CA GLU A 362 0.62 -3.83 9.02
C GLU A 362 1.08 -5.30 8.87
N ARG A 363 1.03 -5.81 7.64
CA ARG A 363 1.50 -7.17 7.33
C ARG A 363 3.03 -7.20 7.42
N CYS A 364 3.63 -8.33 7.78
CA CYS A 364 5.08 -8.50 7.81
C CYS A 364 5.45 -9.83 7.17
#